data_AF-A0A536Q237-F1
#
_entry.id   AF-A0A536Q237-F1
#
_cell.length_a   1.000
_cell.length_b   1.000
_cell.length_c   1.000
_cell.angle_alpha   90.00
_cell.angle_beta   90.00
_cell.angle_gamma   90.00
#
_symmetry.space_group_name_H-M   'P 1'
#
loop_
_entity.id
_entity.type
_entity.pdbx_description
1 polymer ?
#
loop_
_entity_poly.entity_id
_entity_poly.type
_entity_poly.pdbx_seq_one_letter_code
_entity_poly.pdbx_strand_id
1 'polypeptide(L)'
;MSVALFVAFVVAGMAAVIAPLARRPIAWPADPPDERDDVARAVSSLRDLEFARAAGTIAPADYARLRATLERDAFARRADEPGPTAPVRTLLAAALIAGVVAGVVAVTLPRSAGDRAPGETVTGTVPRSNDLGSLEARAQSLPNDIPTQLALAEAYVQAGRPSDAVPRYQAVITRDPNNVSALDGLALILVASGSNDGAITAADRVLALRPRDSDALFVKGLALYNKKDWNGAVDLWTVYLDVGEFHSASDMVRALYADAKVKAGR
;
A
#
# COMPACT_ATOMS: atom_id res chain seq x y z
N MET A 1 -21.73 31.96 22.19
CA MET A 1 -22.79 30.94 21.95
C MET A 1 -22.08 29.61 21.79
N SER A 2 -22.23 28.72 22.77
CA SER A 2 -21.42 27.50 22.90
C SER A 2 -21.59 26.59 21.69
N VAL A 3 -20.50 25.98 21.20
CA VAL A 3 -20.48 25.07 20.03
C VAL A 3 -21.58 23.99 20.13
N ALA A 4 -21.88 23.52 21.34
CA ALA A 4 -22.95 22.58 21.61
C ALA A 4 -24.36 23.06 21.20
N LEU A 5 -24.67 24.36 21.38
CA LEU A 5 -25.96 24.95 21.00
C LEU A 5 -26.11 25.05 19.48
N PHE A 6 -25.00 25.34 18.78
CA PHE A 6 -24.99 25.36 17.32
C PHE A 6 -25.20 23.96 16.74
N VAL A 7 -24.50 22.96 17.28
CA VAL A 7 -24.67 21.56 16.86
C VAL A 7 -26.10 21.07 17.12
N ALA A 8 -26.68 21.40 18.27
CA ALA A 8 -28.06 21.01 18.59
C ALA A 8 -29.08 21.62 17.60
N PHE A 9 -28.89 22.88 17.19
CA PHE A 9 -29.76 23.52 16.21
C PHE A 9 -29.64 22.90 14.81
N VAL A 10 -28.42 22.54 14.40
CA VAL A 10 -28.18 21.89 13.11
C VAL A 10 -28.81 20.50 13.06
N VAL A 11 -28.69 19.72 14.15
CA VAL A 11 -29.31 18.40 14.27
C VAL A 11 -30.85 18.50 14.27
N ALA A 12 -31.42 19.45 15.00
CA ALA A 12 -32.86 19.67 15.03
C ALA A 12 -33.40 20.13 13.67
N GLY A 13 -32.68 21.00 12.96
CA GLY A 13 -33.01 21.43 11.60
C GLY A 13 -32.97 20.27 10.60
N MET A 14 -31.99 19.38 10.70
CA MET A 14 -31.91 18.18 9.86
C MET A 14 -33.08 17.22 10.11
N ALA A 15 -33.43 16.98 11.38
CA ALA A 15 -34.54 16.08 11.72
C ALA A 15 -35.88 16.57 11.13
N ALA A 16 -36.12 17.89 11.13
CA ALA A 16 -37.33 18.47 10.56
C ALA A 16 -37.42 18.31 9.03
N VAL A 17 -36.29 18.29 8.32
CA VAL A 17 -36.23 18.13 6.86
C VAL A 17 -36.28 16.66 6.44
N ILE A 18 -35.65 15.76 7.21
CA ILE A 18 -35.56 14.33 6.89
C ILE A 18 -36.84 13.56 7.27
N ALA A 19 -37.50 13.94 8.37
CA ALA A 19 -38.71 13.27 8.85
C ALA A 19 -39.85 13.14 7.82
N PRO A 20 -40.17 14.14 6.97
CA PRO A 20 -41.18 13.97 5.92
C PRO A 20 -40.69 13.13 4.73
N LEU A 21 -39.38 13.02 4.47
CA LEU A 21 -38.82 12.20 3.39
C LEU A 21 -38.84 10.70 3.73
N ALA A 22 -38.63 10.34 5.00
CA ALA A 22 -38.61 8.95 5.46
C ALA A 22 -39.97 8.24 5.39
N ARG A 23 -41.07 8.98 5.15
CA ARG A 23 -42.44 8.43 5.11
C ARG A 23 -42.85 7.86 3.75
N ARG A 24 -42.02 7.97 2.70
CA ARG A 24 -42.33 7.40 1.38
C ARG A 24 -41.26 6.37 0.97
N PRO A 25 -41.66 5.19 0.48
CA PRO A 25 -40.70 4.17 0.07
C PRO A 25 -39.83 4.71 -1.07
N ILE A 26 -38.52 4.65 -0.87
CA ILE A 26 -37.53 5.03 -1.86
C ILE A 26 -37.52 3.91 -2.91
N ALA A 27 -37.96 4.20 -4.13
CA ALA A 27 -37.86 3.26 -5.24
C ALA A 27 -36.39 3.20 -5.68
N TRP A 28 -35.71 2.11 -5.34
CA TRP A 28 -34.36 1.84 -5.83
C TRP A 28 -34.43 1.48 -7.31
N PRO A 29 -33.54 2.01 -8.18
CA PRO A 29 -33.47 1.53 -9.56
C PRO A 29 -33.15 0.02 -9.52
N ALA A 30 -33.93 -0.78 -10.26
CA ALA A 30 -33.64 -2.20 -10.37
C ALA A 30 -32.24 -2.38 -10.97
N ASP A 31 -31.50 -3.37 -10.47
CA ASP A 31 -30.19 -3.69 -11.04
C ASP A 31 -30.34 -3.96 -12.54
N PRO A 32 -29.40 -3.46 -13.37
CA PRO A 32 -29.41 -3.81 -14.78
C PRO A 32 -29.31 -5.33 -14.90
N PRO A 33 -30.06 -5.94 -15.84
CA PRO A 33 -30.01 -7.38 -16.03
C PRO A 33 -28.57 -7.83 -16.31
N ASP A 34 -28.11 -8.90 -15.64
CA ASP A 34 -26.73 -9.37 -15.77
C ASP A 34 -26.50 -9.97 -17.16
N GLU A 35 -25.80 -9.23 -18.01
CA GLU A 35 -25.47 -9.64 -19.38
C GLU A 35 -24.72 -10.98 -19.45
N ARG A 36 -24.01 -11.35 -18.37
CA ARG A 36 -23.26 -12.61 -18.30
C ARG A 36 -24.19 -13.82 -18.34
N ASP A 37 -25.37 -13.70 -17.75
CA ASP A 37 -26.36 -14.78 -17.70
C ASP A 37 -27.03 -15.01 -19.06
N ASP A 38 -27.20 -13.96 -19.87
CA ASP A 38 -27.79 -14.05 -21.20
C ASP A 38 -26.85 -14.75 -22.20
N VAL A 39 -25.55 -14.42 -22.15
CA VAL A 39 -24.52 -15.11 -22.95
C VAL A 39 -24.42 -16.58 -22.55
N ALA A 40 -24.43 -16.89 -21.24
CA ALA A 40 -24.40 -18.26 -20.75
C ALA A 40 -25.61 -19.07 -21.25
N ARG A 41 -26.81 -18.47 -21.23
CA ARG A 41 -28.04 -19.09 -21.76
C ARG A 41 -27.94 -19.35 -23.27
N ALA A 42 -27.40 -18.41 -24.04
CA ALA A 42 -27.22 -18.57 -25.47
C ALA A 42 -26.22 -19.69 -25.81
N VAL A 43 -25.11 -19.78 -25.09
CA VAL A 43 -24.12 -20.86 -25.26
C VAL A 43 -24.75 -22.22 -24.97
N SER A 44 -25.56 -22.34 -23.91
CA SER A 44 -26.29 -23.58 -23.62
C SER A 44 -27.28 -23.95 -24.73
N SER A 45 -28.02 -22.98 -25.25
CA SER A 45 -29.01 -23.20 -26.32
C SER A 45 -28.35 -23.62 -27.64
N LEU A 46 -27.16 -23.10 -27.96
CA LEU A 46 -26.37 -23.49 -29.13
C LEU A 46 -25.88 -24.94 -29.03
N ARG A 47 -25.43 -25.35 -27.84
CA ARG A 47 -25.02 -26.73 -27.57
C ARG A 47 -26.19 -27.70 -27.75
N ASP A 48 -27.37 -27.36 -27.25
CA ASP A 48 -28.56 -28.20 -27.42
C ASP A 48 -28.97 -28.33 -28.89
N LEU A 49 -28.84 -27.24 -29.66
CA LEU A 49 -29.10 -27.24 -31.09
C LEU A 49 -28.12 -28.13 -31.87
N GLU A 50 -26.84 -28.16 -31.46
CA GLU A 50 -25.82 -29.06 -32.02
C GLU A 50 -26.15 -30.53 -31.75
N PHE A 51 -26.60 -30.86 -30.54
CA PHE A 51 -27.05 -32.21 -30.22
C PHE A 51 -28.25 -32.63 -31.06
N ALA A 52 -29.23 -31.75 -31.23
CA ALA A 52 -30.42 -32.04 -32.05
C ALA A 52 -30.06 -32.25 -33.53
N ARG A 53 -29.11 -31.49 -34.08
CA ARG A 53 -28.57 -31.75 -35.42
C ARG A 53 -27.85 -33.10 -35.48
N ALA A 54 -27.02 -33.44 -34.49
CA ALA A 54 -26.30 -34.71 -34.45
C ALA A 54 -27.25 -35.92 -34.34
N ALA A 55 -28.38 -35.75 -33.65
CA ALA A 55 -29.45 -36.74 -33.57
C ALA A 55 -30.31 -36.82 -34.84
N GLY A 56 -30.07 -35.94 -35.83
CA GLY A 56 -30.81 -35.91 -37.09
C GLY A 56 -32.24 -35.38 -36.99
N THR A 57 -32.62 -34.77 -35.87
CA THR A 57 -34.00 -34.29 -35.62
C THR A 57 -34.29 -32.96 -36.31
N ILE A 58 -33.25 -32.24 -36.77
CA ILE A 58 -33.37 -30.94 -37.43
C ILE A 58 -32.62 -30.97 -38.77
N ALA A 59 -33.25 -30.41 -39.81
CA ALA A 59 -32.62 -30.29 -41.12
C ALA A 59 -31.42 -29.32 -41.08
N PRO A 60 -30.36 -29.54 -41.89
CA PRO A 60 -29.15 -28.70 -41.87
C PRO A 60 -29.41 -27.22 -42.16
N ALA A 61 -30.39 -26.91 -43.04
CA ALA A 61 -30.74 -25.54 -43.39
C ALA A 61 -31.42 -24.81 -42.21
N ASP A 62 -32.27 -25.51 -41.47
CA ASP A 62 -32.97 -24.95 -40.30
C ASP A 62 -32.01 -24.75 -39.12
N TYR A 63 -31.08 -25.70 -38.93
CA TYR A 63 -29.98 -25.57 -37.97
C TYR A 63 -29.15 -24.29 -38.23
N ALA A 64 -28.74 -24.07 -39.48
CA ALA A 64 -27.92 -22.90 -39.83
C ALA A 64 -28.66 -21.58 -39.55
N ARG A 65 -29.97 -21.53 -39.85
CA ARG A 65 -30.80 -20.35 -39.58
C ARG A 65 -30.98 -20.08 -38.08
N LEU A 66 -31.29 -21.11 -37.31
CA LEU A 66 -31.50 -21.00 -35.85
C LEU A 66 -30.23 -20.59 -35.13
N ARG A 67 -29.10 -21.22 -35.49
CA ARG A 67 -27.78 -20.87 -34.95
C ARG A 67 -27.43 -19.41 -35.21
N ALA A 68 -27.57 -18.94 -36.45
CA ALA A 68 -27.29 -17.56 -36.80
C ALA A 68 -28.16 -16.56 -36.03
N THR A 69 -29.41 -16.92 -35.74
CA THR A 69 -30.32 -16.08 -34.95
C THR A 69 -29.86 -15.99 -33.49
N LEU A 70 -29.52 -17.14 -32.88
CA LEU A 70 -29.02 -17.19 -31.50
C LEU A 70 -27.69 -16.46 -31.32
N GLU A 71 -26.75 -16.64 -32.24
CA GLU A 71 -25.46 -15.93 -32.22
C GLU A 71 -25.67 -14.42 -32.40
N ARG A 72 -26.56 -14.00 -33.31
CA ARG A 72 -26.85 -12.58 -33.52
C ARG A 72 -27.47 -11.95 -32.27
N ASP A 73 -28.46 -12.59 -31.66
CA ASP A 73 -29.18 -11.98 -30.54
C ASP A 73 -28.35 -11.99 -29.24
N ALA A 74 -27.47 -12.97 -29.04
CA ALA A 74 -26.58 -13.06 -27.88
C ALA A 74 -25.36 -12.14 -27.95
N PHE A 75 -24.85 -11.86 -29.16
CA PHE A 75 -23.64 -11.06 -29.38
C PHE A 75 -23.89 -9.70 -30.03
N ALA A 76 -25.15 -9.35 -30.32
CA ALA A 76 -25.51 -7.98 -30.66
C ALA A 76 -25.23 -7.08 -29.46
N ARG A 77 -24.23 -6.20 -29.56
CA ARG A 77 -24.06 -5.11 -28.61
C ARG A 77 -25.34 -4.28 -28.63
N ARG A 78 -26.15 -4.35 -27.57
CA ARG A 78 -27.23 -3.38 -27.39
C ARG A 78 -26.58 -2.02 -27.21
N ALA A 79 -27.06 -1.02 -27.95
CA ALA A 79 -26.67 0.36 -27.68
C ALA A 79 -27.04 0.66 -26.23
N ASP A 80 -26.12 1.24 -25.45
CA ASP A 80 -26.35 1.60 -24.05
C ASP A 80 -27.63 2.43 -23.96
N GLU A 81 -28.72 1.84 -23.45
CA GLU A 81 -29.89 2.65 -23.12
C GLU A 81 -29.50 3.54 -21.94
N PRO A 82 -29.72 4.86 -22.03
CA PRO A 82 -29.41 5.75 -20.92
C PRO A 82 -30.24 5.29 -19.71
N GLY A 83 -29.54 4.82 -18.67
CA GLY A 83 -30.14 4.24 -17.49
C GLY A 83 -31.18 5.17 -16.85
N PRO A 84 -32.16 4.62 -16.09
CA PRO A 84 -33.23 5.40 -15.48
C PRO A 84 -32.65 6.54 -14.65
N THR A 85 -32.95 7.78 -15.04
CA THR A 85 -32.44 8.96 -14.35
C THR A 85 -33.14 9.12 -13.00
N ALA A 86 -32.35 9.23 -11.93
CA ALA A 86 -32.90 9.44 -10.59
C ALA A 86 -33.72 10.75 -10.56
N PRO A 87 -34.89 10.79 -9.90
CA PRO A 87 -35.72 11.99 -9.87
C PRO A 87 -34.96 13.14 -9.19
N VAL A 88 -34.98 14.36 -9.75
CA VAL A 88 -34.19 15.53 -9.29
C VAL A 88 -34.19 15.74 -7.77
N ARG A 89 -35.28 15.38 -7.09
CA ARG A 89 -35.42 15.45 -5.63
C ARG A 89 -34.44 14.54 -4.87
N THR A 90 -34.11 13.36 -5.38
CA THR A 90 -33.11 12.48 -4.77
C THR A 90 -31.70 13.00 -5.00
N LEU A 91 -31.43 13.58 -6.17
CA LEU A 91 -30.15 14.27 -6.45
C LEU A 91 -29.95 15.46 -5.50
N LEU A 92 -31.00 16.24 -5.25
CA LEU A 92 -30.95 17.36 -4.30
C LEU A 92 -30.75 16.88 -2.85
N ALA A 93 -31.44 15.82 -2.42
CA ALA A 93 -31.24 15.27 -1.07
C ALA A 93 -29.83 14.69 -0.88
N ALA A 94 -29.31 13.98 -1.89
CA ALA A 94 -27.94 13.46 -1.89
C ALA A 94 -26.91 14.59 -1.89
N ALA A 95 -27.11 15.65 -2.69
CA ALA A 95 -26.23 16.81 -2.71
C ALA A 95 -26.22 17.57 -1.38
N LEU A 96 -27.36 17.65 -0.70
CA LEU A 96 -27.46 18.32 0.61
C LEU A 96 -26.74 17.50 1.70
N ILE A 97 -26.91 16.17 1.71
CA ILE A 97 -26.16 15.28 2.61
C ILE A 97 -24.66 15.37 2.31
N ALA A 98 -24.26 15.31 1.04
CA ALA A 98 -22.86 15.43 0.63
C ALA A 98 -22.27 16.78 1.03
N GLY A 99 -23.01 17.88 0.88
CA GLY A 99 -22.59 19.21 1.29
C GLY A 99 -22.42 19.34 2.81
N VAL A 100 -23.32 18.73 3.61
CA VAL A 100 -23.19 18.70 5.07
C VAL A 100 -22.00 17.86 5.49
N VAL A 101 -21.80 16.68 4.88
CA VAL A 101 -20.62 15.84 5.15
C VAL A 101 -19.35 16.60 4.78
N ALA A 102 -19.28 17.23 3.62
CA ALA A 102 -18.13 18.04 3.20
C ALA A 102 -17.87 19.23 4.12
N GLY A 103 -18.93 19.91 4.58
CA GLY A 103 -18.83 21.03 5.52
C GLY A 103 -18.36 20.61 6.92
N VAL A 104 -18.89 19.50 7.44
CA VAL A 104 -18.43 18.91 8.70
C VAL A 104 -16.98 18.49 8.56
N VAL A 105 -16.64 17.75 7.51
CA VAL A 105 -15.26 17.35 7.18
C VAL A 105 -14.32 18.54 7.10
N ALA A 106 -14.69 19.63 6.42
CA ALA A 106 -13.86 20.83 6.28
C ALA A 106 -13.65 21.61 7.60
N VAL A 107 -14.59 21.49 8.54
CA VAL A 107 -14.51 22.17 9.85
C VAL A 107 -13.85 21.29 10.91
N THR A 108 -14.08 19.98 10.87
CA THR A 108 -13.58 19.02 11.87
C THR A 108 -12.23 18.44 11.51
N LEU A 109 -11.89 18.32 10.22
CA LEU A 109 -10.56 17.89 9.83
C LEU A 109 -9.58 19.07 9.93
N PRO A 110 -8.38 18.85 10.48
CA PRO A 110 -7.32 19.85 10.43
C PRO A 110 -6.99 20.18 8.97
N ARG A 111 -6.88 21.47 8.64
CA ARG A 111 -6.61 21.99 7.27
C ARG A 111 -5.30 21.49 6.65
N SER A 112 -4.47 20.79 7.41
CA SER A 112 -3.21 20.16 7.01
C SER A 112 -3.37 18.70 6.53
N ALA A 113 -4.59 18.17 6.40
CA ALA A 113 -4.85 16.78 5.99
C ALA A 113 -4.50 16.44 4.52
N GLY A 114 -3.91 17.38 3.77
CA GLY A 114 -3.61 17.26 2.34
C GLY A 114 -2.13 17.14 1.96
N ASP A 115 -1.18 17.52 2.82
CA ASP A 115 0.24 17.41 2.50
C ASP A 115 0.73 16.02 2.93
N ARG A 116 0.60 15.03 2.04
CA ARG A 116 1.16 13.68 2.23
C ARG A 116 2.16 13.39 1.12
N ALA A 117 3.32 12.88 1.50
CA ALA A 117 4.15 12.11 0.58
C ALA A 117 3.50 10.72 0.37
N PRO A 118 3.64 10.09 -0.81
CA PRO A 118 3.04 8.78 -1.08
C PRO A 118 3.58 7.71 -0.12
N GLY A 119 2.70 7.06 0.67
CA GLY A 119 3.02 5.89 1.50
C GLY A 119 2.65 5.96 2.99
N GLU A 120 2.10 7.06 3.50
CA GLU A 120 1.87 7.23 4.94
C GLU A 120 0.48 6.76 5.43
N THR A 121 0.43 6.17 6.63
CA THR A 121 -0.81 5.70 7.27
C THR A 121 -1.51 6.81 8.09
N VAL A 122 -2.84 6.70 8.20
CA VAL A 122 -3.77 7.77 8.62
C VAL A 122 -3.75 8.10 10.12
N THR A 123 -3.18 7.25 10.97
CA THR A 123 -3.18 7.42 12.43
C THR A 123 -1.86 8.00 12.91
N GLY A 124 -1.84 9.30 13.21
CA GLY A 124 -0.64 10.07 13.54
C GLY A 124 0.26 9.43 14.60
N THR A 125 1.43 8.96 14.16
CA THR A 125 2.54 8.56 15.03
C THR A 125 3.90 9.08 14.51
N VAL A 126 3.99 9.52 13.26
CA VAL A 126 5.22 10.07 12.67
C VAL A 126 5.46 11.52 13.12
N PRO A 127 6.67 11.89 13.56
CA PRO A 127 6.99 13.26 13.95
C PRO A 127 6.79 14.26 12.80
N ARG A 128 6.26 15.46 13.12
CA ARG A 128 5.98 16.52 12.12
C ARG A 128 7.23 17.29 11.68
N SER A 129 8.35 17.09 12.34
CA SER A 129 9.60 17.82 12.14
C SER A 129 10.78 16.89 12.37
N ASN A 130 11.78 17.01 11.50
CA ASN A 130 13.06 16.31 11.64
C ASN A 130 14.08 17.12 12.46
N ASP A 131 13.64 18.21 13.10
CA ASP A 131 14.46 18.99 14.00
C ASP A 131 14.78 18.17 15.26
N LEU A 132 16.06 18.05 15.59
CA LEU A 132 16.52 17.26 16.73
C LEU A 132 15.87 17.70 18.05
N GLY A 133 15.77 18.99 18.31
CA GLY A 133 15.19 19.50 19.56
C GLY A 133 13.72 19.10 19.71
N SER A 134 12.96 19.20 18.62
CA SER A 134 11.55 18.78 18.58
C SER A 134 11.38 17.26 18.79
N LEU A 135 12.26 16.45 18.19
CA LEU A 135 12.26 14.99 18.33
C LEU A 135 12.67 14.55 19.74
N GLU A 136 13.65 15.22 20.35
CA GLU A 136 14.08 14.98 21.73
C GLU A 136 12.96 15.29 22.73
N ALA A 137 12.29 16.44 22.59
CA ALA A 137 11.16 16.80 23.44
C ALA A 137 9.99 15.81 23.30
N ARG A 138 9.72 15.35 22.07
CA ARG A 138 8.71 14.32 21.83
C ARG A 138 9.12 12.98 22.43
N ALA A 139 10.37 12.56 22.28
CA ALA A 139 10.89 11.33 22.87
C ALA A 139 10.85 11.35 24.42
N GLN A 140 10.97 12.52 25.04
CA GLN A 140 10.80 12.67 26.50
C GLN A 140 9.35 12.46 26.93
N SER A 141 8.38 13.01 26.19
CA SER A 141 6.96 12.83 26.48
C SER A 141 6.42 11.45 26.10
N LEU A 142 6.99 10.83 25.06
CA LEU A 142 6.59 9.55 24.49
C LEU A 142 7.80 8.63 24.30
N PRO A 143 8.40 8.11 25.40
CA PRO A 143 9.66 7.36 25.33
C PRO A 143 9.55 6.01 24.61
N ASN A 144 8.34 5.46 24.49
CA ASN A 144 8.09 4.18 23.84
C ASN A 144 7.50 4.30 22.43
N ASP A 145 7.37 5.50 21.88
CA ASP A 145 6.79 5.72 20.55
C ASP A 145 7.82 5.36 19.46
N ILE A 146 7.63 4.20 18.82
CA ILE A 146 8.57 3.64 17.82
C ILE A 146 8.92 4.66 16.73
N PRO A 147 7.96 5.33 16.07
CA PRO A 147 8.30 6.27 15.00
C PRO A 147 9.09 7.48 15.49
N THR A 148 8.85 7.95 16.71
CA THR A 148 9.65 9.02 17.31
C THR A 148 11.08 8.56 17.59
N GLN A 149 11.25 7.36 18.14
CA GLN A 149 12.59 6.83 18.41
C GLN A 149 13.37 6.57 17.12
N LEU A 150 12.72 6.07 16.06
CA LEU A 150 13.32 5.90 14.73
C LEU A 150 13.76 7.24 14.14
N ALA A 151 12.85 8.21 14.05
CA ALA A 151 13.16 9.52 13.50
C ALA A 151 14.27 10.24 14.28
N LEU A 152 14.29 10.11 15.62
CA LEU A 152 15.36 10.65 16.45
C LEU A 152 16.70 9.95 16.19
N ALA A 153 16.70 8.63 16.01
CA ALA A 153 17.89 7.87 15.66
C ALA A 153 18.47 8.33 14.31
N GLU A 154 17.62 8.44 13.29
CA GLU A 154 17.99 8.91 11.96
C GLU A 154 18.53 10.35 12.00
N ALA A 155 17.86 11.24 12.74
CA ALA A 155 18.30 12.62 12.91
C ALA A 155 19.68 12.70 13.60
N TYR A 156 19.96 11.84 14.60
CA TYR A 156 21.30 11.76 15.20
C TYR A 156 22.35 11.28 14.20
N VAL A 157 22.04 10.30 13.34
CA VAL A 157 22.96 9.88 12.27
C VAL A 157 23.27 11.03 11.31
N GLN A 158 22.24 11.76 10.86
CA GLN A 158 22.40 12.91 9.96
C GLN A 158 23.19 14.07 10.60
N ALA A 159 23.07 14.23 11.92
CA ALA A 159 23.85 15.20 12.68
C ALA A 159 25.29 14.74 12.98
N GLY A 160 25.74 13.61 12.45
CA GLY A 160 27.08 13.07 12.70
C GLY A 160 27.28 12.54 14.11
N ARG A 161 26.19 12.18 14.81
CA ARG A 161 26.17 11.67 16.19
C ARG A 161 25.69 10.21 16.26
N PRO A 162 26.35 9.26 15.57
CA PRO A 162 25.88 7.88 15.52
C PRO A 162 25.87 7.18 16.89
N SER A 163 26.72 7.62 17.83
CA SER A 163 26.72 7.11 19.22
C SER A 163 25.39 7.35 19.94
N ASP A 164 24.72 8.47 19.65
CA ASP A 164 23.44 8.82 20.26
C ASP A 164 22.27 8.12 19.55
N ALA A 165 22.45 7.69 18.30
CA ALA A 165 21.45 6.94 17.53
C ALA A 165 21.33 5.48 17.98
N VAL A 166 22.44 4.82 18.32
CA VAL A 166 22.47 3.40 18.75
C VAL A 166 21.45 3.07 19.83
N PRO A 167 21.38 3.78 20.99
CA PRO A 167 20.41 3.45 22.03
C PRO A 167 18.95 3.63 21.57
N ARG A 168 18.70 4.53 20.60
CA ARG A 168 17.36 4.76 20.03
C ARG A 168 16.93 3.60 19.14
N TYR A 169 17.82 3.14 18.25
CA TYR A 169 17.56 1.93 17.46
C TYR A 169 17.39 0.68 18.33
N GLN A 170 18.21 0.52 19.37
CA GLN A 170 18.07 -0.59 20.32
C GLN A 170 16.73 -0.56 21.08
N ALA A 171 16.26 0.63 21.47
CA ALA A 171 14.95 0.78 22.09
C ALA A 171 13.82 0.34 21.14
N VAL A 172 13.91 0.68 19.85
CA VAL A 172 12.96 0.21 18.83
C VAL A 172 13.03 -1.31 18.68
N ILE A 173 14.22 -1.89 18.51
CA ILE A 173 14.40 -3.35 18.35
C ILE A 173 13.91 -4.13 19.57
N THR A 174 14.01 -3.56 20.77
CA THR A 174 13.48 -4.18 22.00
C THR A 174 11.95 -4.28 21.98
N ARG A 175 11.26 -3.35 21.32
CA ARG A 175 9.79 -3.31 21.23
C ARG A 175 9.27 -4.02 20.00
N ASP A 176 9.94 -3.82 18.88
CA ASP A 176 9.68 -4.45 17.60
C ASP A 176 10.97 -5.12 17.11
N PRO A 177 11.18 -6.39 17.47
CA PRO A 177 12.38 -7.13 17.08
C PRO A 177 12.56 -7.25 15.57
N ASN A 178 11.52 -7.10 14.77
CA ASN A 178 11.58 -7.29 13.33
C ASN A 178 11.52 -5.96 12.57
N ASN A 179 11.74 -4.85 13.26
CA ASN A 179 11.77 -3.52 12.65
C ASN A 179 12.99 -3.38 11.72
N VAL A 180 12.75 -3.48 10.41
CA VAL A 180 13.81 -3.46 9.41
C VAL A 180 14.60 -2.14 9.44
N SER A 181 13.93 -0.99 9.50
CA SER A 181 14.59 0.32 9.56
C SER A 181 15.53 0.46 10.75
N ALA A 182 15.14 -0.03 11.93
CA ALA A 182 16.01 0.01 13.11
C ALA A 182 17.19 -0.96 13.00
N LEU A 183 16.96 -2.15 12.45
CA LEU A 183 18.01 -3.15 12.25
C LEU A 183 19.05 -2.66 11.24
N ASP A 184 18.61 -2.09 10.11
CA ASP A 184 19.50 -1.55 9.07
C ASP A 184 20.29 -0.34 9.58
N GLY A 185 19.62 0.61 10.22
CA GLY A 185 20.26 1.79 10.81
C GLY A 185 21.32 1.41 11.84
N LEU A 186 21.02 0.42 12.69
CA LEU A 186 21.99 -0.11 13.65
C LEU A 186 23.14 -0.87 12.95
N ALA A 187 22.83 -1.72 11.97
CA ALA A 187 23.82 -2.51 11.25
C ALA A 187 24.85 -1.62 10.53
N LEU A 188 24.40 -0.51 9.93
CA LEU A 188 25.26 0.47 9.27
C LEU A 188 26.20 1.15 10.27
N ILE A 189 25.71 1.54 11.46
CA ILE A 189 26.56 2.10 12.51
C ILE A 189 27.57 1.06 13.02
N LEU A 190 27.14 -0.20 13.16
CA LEU A 190 28.00 -1.28 13.62
C LEU A 190 29.13 -1.58 12.63
N VAL A 191 28.84 -1.61 11.33
CA VAL A 191 29.89 -1.85 10.32
C VAL A 191 30.86 -0.67 10.24
N ALA A 192 30.36 0.57 10.34
CA ALA A 192 31.19 1.78 10.35
C ALA A 192 32.09 1.88 11.60
N SER A 193 31.62 1.36 12.74
CA SER A 193 32.41 1.28 13.99
C SER A 193 33.33 0.05 14.07
N GLY A 194 33.38 -0.78 13.02
CA GLY A 194 34.20 -1.99 12.96
C GLY A 194 33.61 -3.19 13.72
N SER A 195 32.42 -3.06 14.29
CA SER A 195 31.68 -4.13 14.97
C SER A 195 31.01 -5.07 13.97
N ASN A 196 31.83 -5.71 13.12
CA ASN A 196 31.36 -6.49 11.97
C ASN A 196 30.46 -7.67 12.36
N ASP A 197 30.71 -8.34 13.49
CA ASP A 197 29.87 -9.46 13.95
C ASP A 197 28.45 -9.03 14.32
N GLY A 198 28.33 -7.87 14.97
CA GLY A 198 27.04 -7.26 15.29
C GLY A 198 26.30 -6.83 14.03
N ALA A 199 27.01 -6.24 13.06
CA ALA A 199 26.45 -5.84 11.77
C ALA A 199 25.91 -7.05 10.99
N ILE A 200 26.67 -8.15 10.92
CA ILE A 200 26.24 -9.40 10.28
C ILE A 200 24.98 -9.94 10.97
N THR A 201 24.97 -9.99 12.31
CA THR A 201 23.81 -10.48 13.07
C THR A 201 22.55 -9.67 12.81
N ALA A 202 22.67 -8.34 12.75
CA ALA A 202 21.54 -7.46 12.45
C ALA A 202 21.06 -7.62 11.00
N ALA A 203 21.98 -7.65 10.04
CA ALA A 203 21.65 -7.84 8.63
C ALA A 203 21.06 -9.24 8.35
N ASP A 204 21.51 -10.29 9.03
CA ASP A 204 20.94 -11.64 8.91
C ASP A 204 19.47 -11.69 9.33
N ARG A 205 19.09 -10.93 10.36
CA ARG A 205 17.69 -10.81 10.76
C ARG A 205 16.86 -10.12 9.68
N VAL A 206 17.39 -9.07 9.05
CA VAL A 206 16.70 -8.40 7.93
C VAL A 206 16.58 -9.34 6.74
N LEU A 207 17.65 -10.05 6.37
CA LEU A 207 17.64 -11.01 5.26
C LEU A 207 16.72 -12.22 5.52
N ALA A 208 16.53 -12.62 6.78
CA ALA A 208 15.54 -13.64 7.13
C ALA A 208 14.10 -13.17 6.88
N LEU A 209 13.82 -11.87 7.03
CA LEU A 209 12.52 -11.26 6.75
C LEU A 209 12.37 -10.89 5.26
N ARG A 210 13.46 -10.43 4.64
CA ARG A 210 13.54 -9.92 3.28
C ARG A 210 14.83 -10.42 2.61
N PRO A 211 14.80 -11.61 1.99
CA PRO A 211 16.00 -12.26 1.45
C PRO A 211 16.73 -11.47 0.35
N ARG A 212 16.06 -10.50 -0.27
CA ARG A 212 16.59 -9.65 -1.35
C ARG A 212 16.61 -8.17 -0.96
N ASP A 213 16.75 -7.86 0.32
CA ASP A 213 16.89 -6.48 0.79
C ASP A 213 18.30 -5.94 0.45
N SER A 214 18.37 -4.89 -0.37
CA SER A 214 19.65 -4.36 -0.87
C SER A 214 20.52 -3.77 0.22
N ASP A 215 19.93 -3.10 1.22
CA ASP A 215 20.66 -2.48 2.32
C ASP A 215 21.29 -3.53 3.23
N ALA A 216 20.54 -4.57 3.58
CA ALA A 216 21.06 -5.67 4.38
C ALA A 216 22.14 -6.49 3.65
N LEU A 217 21.95 -6.77 2.35
CA LEU A 217 22.98 -7.43 1.52
C LEU A 217 24.25 -6.57 1.45
N PHE A 218 24.10 -5.26 1.28
CA PHE A 218 25.22 -4.30 1.25
C PHE A 218 26.00 -4.31 2.57
N VAL A 219 25.32 -4.12 3.70
CA VAL A 219 25.96 -4.01 5.02
C VAL A 219 26.63 -5.33 5.41
N LYS A 220 25.97 -6.47 5.22
CA LYS A 220 26.57 -7.78 5.52
C LYS A 220 27.77 -8.05 4.61
N GLY A 221 27.71 -7.67 3.33
CA GLY A 221 28.82 -7.84 2.40
C GLY A 221 30.05 -7.01 2.81
N LEU A 222 29.83 -5.75 3.23
CA LEU A 222 30.89 -4.90 3.77
C LEU A 222 31.48 -5.47 5.07
N ALA A 223 30.64 -5.98 5.96
CA ALA A 223 31.09 -6.60 7.21
C ALA A 223 31.94 -7.86 6.96
N LEU A 224 31.54 -8.72 6.02
CA LEU A 224 32.31 -9.91 5.61
C LEU A 224 33.64 -9.51 4.96
N TYR A 225 33.62 -8.51 4.08
CA TYR A 225 34.83 -7.97 3.47
C TYR A 225 35.81 -7.42 4.53
N ASN A 226 35.32 -6.66 5.51
CA ASN A 226 36.14 -6.16 6.62
C ASN A 226 36.72 -7.29 7.48
N LYS A 227 35.97 -8.39 7.64
CA LYS A 227 36.44 -9.61 8.31
C LYS A 227 37.40 -10.45 7.46
N LYS A 228 37.71 -10.04 6.23
CA LYS A 228 38.53 -10.78 5.26
C LYS A 228 37.91 -12.09 4.79
N ASP A 229 36.61 -12.25 4.97
CA ASP A 229 35.85 -13.33 4.35
C ASP A 229 35.50 -12.94 2.90
N TRP A 230 36.51 -13.01 2.04
CA TRP A 230 36.40 -12.58 0.65
C TRP A 230 35.39 -13.43 -0.12
N ASN A 231 35.33 -14.74 0.17
CA ASN A 231 34.39 -15.64 -0.49
C ASN A 231 32.96 -15.29 -0.12
N GLY A 232 32.66 -15.12 1.17
CA GLY A 232 31.33 -14.72 1.63
C GLY A 232 30.91 -13.36 1.07
N ALA A 233 31.83 -12.40 1.01
CA ALA A 233 31.56 -11.08 0.43
C ALA A 233 31.24 -11.16 -1.08
N VAL A 234 32.00 -11.95 -1.84
CA VAL A 234 31.77 -12.18 -3.29
C VAL A 234 30.42 -12.83 -3.54
N ASP A 235 30.09 -13.91 -2.82
CA ASP A 235 28.82 -14.61 -3.00
C ASP A 235 27.63 -13.68 -2.68
N LEU A 236 27.74 -12.90 -1.61
CA LEU A 236 26.67 -11.99 -1.21
C LEU A 236 26.52 -10.80 -2.15
N TRP A 237 27.62 -10.19 -2.60
CA TRP A 237 27.57 -9.07 -3.54
C TRP A 237 27.15 -9.50 -4.94
N THR A 238 27.32 -10.77 -5.30
CA THR A 238 26.73 -11.32 -6.53
C THR A 238 25.21 -11.18 -6.49
N VAL A 239 24.58 -11.53 -5.36
CA VAL A 239 23.13 -11.34 -5.16
C VAL A 239 22.76 -9.86 -5.09
N TYR A 240 23.53 -9.04 -4.38
CA TYR A 240 23.29 -7.60 -4.32
C TYR A 240 23.29 -6.95 -5.70
N LEU A 241 24.25 -7.27 -6.57
CA LEU A 241 24.37 -6.68 -7.90
C LEU A 241 23.29 -7.18 -8.87
N ASP A 242 22.74 -8.37 -8.64
CA ASP A 242 21.57 -8.89 -9.38
C ASP A 242 20.27 -8.17 -8.95
N VAL A 243 20.12 -7.86 -7.67
CA VAL A 243 18.91 -7.22 -7.12
C VAL A 243 18.93 -5.69 -7.25
N GLY A 244 20.10 -5.10 -7.08
CA GLY A 244 20.30 -3.70 -6.74
C GLY A 244 21.05 -2.91 -7.80
N GLU A 245 20.89 -3.20 -9.10
CA GLU A 245 21.59 -2.48 -10.18
C GLU A 245 21.45 -0.93 -10.07
N PHE A 246 20.36 -0.45 -9.43
CA PHE A 246 20.04 0.98 -9.20
C PHE A 246 20.27 1.48 -7.76
N HIS A 247 20.81 0.67 -6.85
CA HIS A 247 21.10 1.14 -5.48
C HIS A 247 22.27 2.12 -5.47
N SER A 248 22.24 3.14 -4.61
CA SER A 248 23.22 4.24 -4.60
C SER A 248 24.66 3.78 -4.33
N ALA A 249 24.82 2.67 -3.60
CA ALA A 249 26.13 2.10 -3.28
C ALA A 249 26.68 1.15 -4.36
N SER A 250 26.00 0.96 -5.49
CA SER A 250 26.35 -0.07 -6.47
C SER A 250 27.72 0.10 -7.12
N ASP A 251 28.12 1.33 -7.44
CA ASP A 251 29.45 1.58 -8.00
C ASP A 251 30.56 1.24 -7.00
N MET A 252 30.35 1.57 -5.73
CA MET A 252 31.27 1.21 -4.65
C MET A 252 31.34 -0.31 -4.47
N VAL A 253 30.18 -0.99 -4.47
CA VAL A 253 30.13 -2.45 -4.34
C VAL A 253 30.81 -3.13 -5.52
N ARG A 254 30.65 -2.65 -6.77
CA ARG A 254 31.36 -3.21 -7.93
C ARG A 254 32.88 -3.16 -7.77
N ALA A 255 33.41 -2.04 -7.26
CA ALA A 255 34.84 -1.90 -7.01
C ALA A 255 35.33 -2.88 -5.92
N LEU A 256 34.61 -2.94 -4.78
CA LEU A 256 34.95 -3.85 -3.69
C LEU A 256 34.78 -5.32 -4.07
N TYR A 257 33.78 -5.65 -4.87
CA TYR A 257 33.53 -6.98 -5.40
C TYR A 257 34.69 -7.43 -6.29
N ALA A 258 35.16 -6.59 -7.22
CA ALA A 258 36.31 -6.91 -8.06
C ALA A 258 37.59 -7.18 -7.25
N ASP A 259 37.86 -6.36 -6.24
CA ASP A 259 38.99 -6.56 -5.33
C ASP A 259 38.83 -7.85 -4.48
N ALA A 260 37.63 -8.09 -3.95
CA ALA A 260 37.32 -9.30 -3.17
C ALA A 260 37.49 -10.56 -4.02
N LYS A 261 37.11 -10.55 -5.30
CA LYS A 261 37.33 -11.66 -6.23
C LYS A 261 38.82 -11.98 -6.40
N VAL A 262 39.65 -10.96 -6.59
CA VAL A 262 41.12 -11.12 -6.68
C VAL A 262 41.67 -11.73 -5.40
N LYS A 263 41.24 -11.24 -4.23
CA LYS A 263 41.68 -11.77 -2.92
C LYS A 263 41.15 -13.18 -2.62
N ALA A 264 39.98 -13.52 -3.15
CA ALA A 264 39.38 -14.85 -3.05
C ALA A 264 39.99 -15.86 -4.05
N GLY A 265 40.68 -15.38 -5.10
CA GLY A 265 41.19 -16.22 -6.18
C GLY A 265 40.10 -16.71 -7.14
N ARG A 266 39.05 -15.91 -7.37
CA ARG A 266 37.88 -16.22 -8.23
C ARG A 266 37.67 -15.23 -9.37
#